data_AF-J3AC50-F1
#
_entry.id   AF-J3AC50-F1
#
_cell.length_a   1.000
_cell.length_b   1.000
_cell.length_c   1.000
_cell.angle_alpha   90.00
_cell.angle_beta   90.00
_cell.angle_gamma   90.00
#
_symmetry.space_group_name_H-M   'P 1'
#
loop_
_entity.id
_entity.type
_entity.pdbx_description
1 polymer ?
#
loop_
_entity_poly.entity_id
_entity_poly.type
_entity_poly.pdbx_seq_one_letter_code
_entity_poly.pdbx_strand_id
1 'polypeptide(L)'
;MAGFEERRFNTTCLLSARLGVSRTRAGQIIDHGNTLMNIGFGPVEAMERCGVLDSVKASLVTRRLEDVPVPVALAVQDQVLPQAPRRSVSQVGRDIERALIEVDPDGHTEHTQANRQRRCVSRPRPVGEGLCQVLLLLPTMDALLLDATLDAIAASARACGEQRTPGRIRADAITAMTLQTLRTSQTAAYQTWLHHYNHHHRPHTALDGQTPANRVHNLTGKYN
;
A
#
# COMPACT_ATOMS: atom_id res chain seq x y z
N MET A 1 -9.26 -5.89 -25.24
CA MET A 1 -9.58 -5.13 -24.01
C MET A 1 -10.47 -3.91 -24.28
N ALA A 2 -10.23 -3.11 -25.32
CA ALA A 2 -11.02 -1.89 -25.61
C ALA A 2 -12.56 -2.07 -25.61
N GLY A 3 -13.08 -3.14 -26.22
CA GLY A 3 -14.53 -3.40 -26.26
C GLY A 3 -15.16 -3.87 -24.93
N PHE A 4 -14.39 -4.29 -23.93
CA PHE A 4 -14.93 -4.61 -22.59
C PHE A 4 -15.08 -3.32 -21.77
N GLU A 5 -14.07 -2.47 -21.78
CA GLU A 5 -14.09 -1.17 -21.10
C GLU A 5 -15.17 -0.24 -21.67
N GLU A 6 -15.35 -0.23 -22.99
CA GLU A 6 -16.41 0.54 -23.66
C GLU A 6 -17.81 0.05 -23.27
N ARG A 7 -18.03 -1.27 -23.26
CA ARG A 7 -19.31 -1.87 -22.81
C ARG A 7 -19.59 -1.57 -21.34
N ARG A 8 -18.57 -1.69 -20.49
CA ARG A 8 -18.67 -1.36 -19.06
C ARG A 8 -19.00 0.11 -18.84
N PHE A 9 -18.33 1.01 -19.54
CA PHE A 9 -18.58 2.45 -19.47
C PHE A 9 -20.01 2.79 -19.89
N ASN A 10 -20.46 2.27 -21.04
CA ASN A 10 -21.82 2.49 -21.53
C ASN A 10 -22.88 1.94 -20.57
N THR A 11 -22.68 0.74 -20.04
CA THR A 11 -23.58 0.12 -19.06
C THR A 11 -23.64 0.95 -17.77
N THR A 12 -22.49 1.42 -17.28
CA THR A 12 -22.41 2.29 -16.09
C THR A 12 -23.20 3.59 -16.27
N CYS A 13 -23.03 4.24 -17.43
CA CYS A 13 -23.76 5.46 -17.76
C CYS A 13 -25.28 5.24 -17.80
N LEU A 14 -25.74 4.19 -18.50
CA LEU A 14 -27.17 3.87 -18.58
C LEU A 14 -27.76 3.54 -17.21
N LEU A 15 -27.06 2.75 -16.40
CA LEU A 15 -27.52 2.33 -15.07
C LEU A 15 -27.59 3.52 -14.11
N SER A 16 -26.60 4.42 -14.15
CA SER A 16 -26.59 5.65 -13.35
C SER A 16 -27.81 6.54 -13.63
N ALA A 17 -28.12 6.74 -14.91
CA ALA A 17 -29.25 7.56 -15.34
C ALA A 17 -30.60 6.95 -14.96
N ARG A 18 -30.77 5.63 -15.12
CA ARG A 18 -32.05 4.96 -14.83
C ARG A 18 -32.34 4.76 -13.36
N LEU A 19 -31.31 4.57 -12.53
CA LEU A 19 -31.48 4.35 -11.09
C LEU A 19 -31.36 5.65 -10.27
N GLY A 20 -31.00 6.78 -10.90
CA GLY A 20 -30.79 8.04 -10.19
C GLY A 20 -29.60 8.01 -9.23
N VAL A 21 -28.57 7.21 -9.53
CA VAL A 21 -27.36 7.07 -8.69
C VAL A 21 -26.13 7.62 -9.38
N SER A 22 -25.06 7.90 -8.62
CA SER A 22 -23.79 8.34 -9.20
C SER A 22 -23.18 7.26 -10.12
N ARG A 23 -22.38 7.67 -11.11
CA ARG A 23 -21.64 6.73 -11.98
C ARG A 23 -20.71 5.81 -11.18
N THR A 24 -20.12 6.32 -10.10
CA THR A 24 -19.31 5.52 -9.19
C THR A 24 -20.13 4.40 -8.55
N ARG A 25 -21.34 4.71 -8.06
CA ARG A 25 -22.23 3.72 -7.46
C ARG A 25 -22.75 2.72 -8.50
N ALA A 26 -23.08 3.17 -9.70
CA ALA A 26 -23.45 2.29 -10.80
C ALA A 26 -22.30 1.35 -11.20
N GLY A 27 -21.06 1.85 -11.21
CA GLY A 27 -19.86 1.05 -11.45
C GLY A 27 -19.68 -0.03 -10.38
N GLN A 28 -19.87 0.32 -9.10
CA GLN A 28 -19.82 -0.63 -7.98
C GLN A 28 -20.87 -1.74 -8.10
N ILE A 29 -22.08 -1.42 -8.58
CA ILE A 29 -23.13 -2.43 -8.81
C ILE A 29 -22.69 -3.43 -9.91
N ILE A 30 -22.11 -2.92 -11.00
CA ILE A 30 -21.62 -3.75 -12.09
C ILE A 30 -20.43 -4.60 -11.65
N ASP A 31 -19.50 -4.02 -10.89
CA ASP A 31 -18.35 -4.74 -10.30
C ASP A 31 -18.81 -5.87 -9.40
N HIS A 32 -19.66 -5.56 -8.44
CA HIS A 32 -20.18 -6.53 -7.48
C HIS A 32 -20.90 -7.68 -8.20
N GLY A 33 -21.75 -7.36 -9.18
CA GLY A 33 -22.43 -8.37 -10.00
C GLY A 33 -21.45 -9.24 -10.81
N ASN A 34 -20.42 -8.66 -11.42
CA ASN A 34 -19.40 -9.45 -12.14
C ASN A 34 -18.63 -10.37 -11.19
N THR A 35 -18.25 -9.88 -10.00
CA THR A 35 -17.50 -10.69 -9.03
C THR A 35 -18.34 -11.88 -8.54
N LEU A 36 -19.64 -11.71 -8.29
CA LEU A 36 -20.53 -12.81 -7.90
C LEU A 36 -20.70 -13.89 -8.97
N MET A 37 -20.58 -13.52 -10.26
CA MET A 37 -20.72 -14.44 -11.39
C MET A 37 -19.45 -15.28 -11.63
N ASN A 38 -18.36 -15.03 -10.89
CA ASN A 38 -17.17 -15.86 -10.96
C ASN A 38 -17.43 -17.24 -10.32
N ILE A 39 -16.80 -18.28 -10.87
CA ILE A 39 -17.03 -19.70 -10.52
C ILE A 39 -16.91 -19.98 -9.01
N GLY A 40 -16.12 -19.18 -8.28
CA GLY A 40 -15.91 -19.33 -6.84
C GLY A 40 -16.97 -18.73 -5.92
N PHE A 41 -18.01 -18.04 -6.42
CA PHE A 41 -18.95 -17.28 -5.58
C PHE A 41 -20.42 -17.69 -5.67
N GLY A 42 -20.71 -18.84 -6.28
CA GLY A 42 -22.08 -19.37 -6.37
C GLY A 42 -22.85 -19.43 -5.04
N PRO A 43 -22.24 -19.88 -3.92
CA PRO A 43 -22.91 -19.86 -2.62
C PRO A 43 -23.29 -18.46 -2.12
N VAL A 44 -22.38 -17.48 -2.24
CA VAL A 44 -22.65 -16.07 -1.86
C VAL A 44 -23.71 -15.47 -2.77
N GLU A 45 -23.61 -15.68 -4.08
CA GLU A 45 -24.57 -15.20 -5.08
C GLU A 45 -25.98 -15.67 -4.74
N ALA A 46 -26.15 -16.97 -4.48
CA ALA A 46 -27.44 -17.56 -4.22
C ALA A 46 -28.08 -16.99 -2.93
N MET A 47 -27.26 -16.79 -1.89
CA MET A 47 -27.75 -16.24 -0.62
C MET A 47 -28.10 -14.75 -0.72
N GLU A 48 -27.33 -13.95 -1.47
CA GLU A 48 -27.63 -12.54 -1.72
C GLU A 48 -28.88 -12.40 -2.57
N ARG A 49 -29.00 -13.17 -3.66
CA ARG A 49 -30.16 -13.15 -4.56
C ARG A 49 -31.46 -13.51 -3.84
N CYS A 50 -31.41 -14.45 -2.90
CA CYS A 50 -32.55 -14.83 -2.07
C CYS A 50 -32.80 -13.87 -0.89
N GLY A 51 -31.98 -12.84 -0.70
CA GLY A 51 -32.10 -11.86 0.38
C GLY A 51 -31.73 -12.39 1.78
N VAL A 52 -31.15 -13.59 1.87
CA VAL A 52 -30.70 -14.20 3.13
C VAL A 52 -29.40 -13.54 3.61
N LEU A 53 -28.56 -13.10 2.67
CA LEU A 53 -27.35 -12.33 2.93
C LEU A 53 -27.52 -10.92 2.35
N ASP A 54 -27.23 -9.89 3.15
CA ASP A 54 -27.26 -8.52 2.67
C ASP A 54 -26.05 -8.22 1.76
N SER A 55 -26.22 -7.23 0.88
CA SER A 55 -25.20 -6.87 -0.11
C SER A 55 -23.87 -6.42 0.53
N VAL A 56 -23.89 -5.84 1.75
CA VAL A 56 -22.66 -5.40 2.42
C VAL A 56 -21.83 -6.61 2.86
N LYS A 57 -22.46 -7.64 3.42
CA LYS A 57 -21.78 -8.90 3.75
C LYS A 57 -21.36 -9.66 2.50
N ALA A 58 -22.19 -9.70 1.47
CA ALA A 58 -21.84 -10.35 0.21
C ALA A 58 -20.61 -9.69 -0.44
N SER A 59 -20.57 -8.36 -0.55
CA SER A 59 -19.41 -7.61 -1.02
C SER A 59 -18.17 -7.80 -0.15
N LEU A 60 -18.33 -8.01 1.16
CA LEU A 60 -17.21 -8.32 2.05
C LEU A 60 -16.62 -9.70 1.71
N VAL A 61 -17.46 -10.73 1.55
CA VAL A 61 -17.02 -12.09 1.25
C VAL A 61 -16.32 -12.13 -0.10
N THR A 62 -16.93 -11.55 -1.15
CA THR A 62 -16.33 -11.52 -2.49
C THR A 62 -14.97 -10.84 -2.49
N ARG A 63 -14.88 -9.63 -1.91
CA ARG A 63 -13.62 -8.88 -1.84
C ARG A 63 -12.52 -9.61 -1.06
N ARG A 64 -12.87 -10.35 0.00
CA ARG A 64 -11.87 -11.05 0.83
C ARG A 64 -11.36 -12.34 0.20
N LEU A 65 -12.12 -12.93 -0.73
CA LEU A 65 -11.80 -14.20 -1.35
C LEU A 65 -11.48 -14.09 -2.86
N GLU A 66 -11.52 -12.88 -3.44
CA GLU A 66 -11.32 -12.67 -4.89
C GLU A 66 -9.96 -13.18 -5.40
N ASP A 67 -8.91 -12.99 -4.61
CA ASP A 67 -7.54 -13.45 -4.94
C ASP A 67 -7.26 -14.87 -4.41
N VAL A 68 -8.22 -15.53 -3.76
CA VAL A 68 -8.03 -16.85 -3.12
C VAL A 68 -8.35 -17.96 -4.13
N PRO A 69 -7.56 -19.06 -4.17
CA PRO A 69 -7.87 -20.20 -5.04
C PRO A 69 -9.32 -20.68 -4.86
N VAL A 70 -10.02 -20.94 -5.97
CA VAL A 70 -11.44 -21.31 -5.97
C VAL A 70 -11.79 -22.43 -4.97
N PRO A 71 -11.02 -23.54 -4.86
CA PRO A 71 -11.32 -24.58 -3.88
C PRO A 71 -11.28 -24.09 -2.42
N VAL A 72 -10.32 -23.23 -2.08
CA VAL A 72 -10.18 -22.64 -0.74
C VAL A 72 -11.30 -21.63 -0.48
N ALA A 73 -11.63 -20.79 -1.46
CA ALA A 73 -12.72 -19.83 -1.35
C ALA A 73 -14.08 -20.53 -1.09
N LEU A 74 -14.34 -21.66 -1.76
CA LEU A 74 -15.55 -22.46 -1.54
C LEU A 74 -15.57 -23.09 -0.14
N ALA A 75 -14.45 -23.68 0.31
CA ALA A 75 -14.36 -24.26 1.65
C ALA A 75 -14.53 -23.21 2.76
N VAL A 76 -13.98 -22.01 2.59
CA VAL A 76 -14.21 -20.89 3.51
C VAL A 76 -15.68 -20.45 3.51
N GLN A 77 -16.31 -20.38 2.33
CA GLN A 77 -17.73 -20.08 2.22
C GLN A 77 -18.61 -21.10 2.94
N ASP A 78 -18.33 -22.40 2.80
CA ASP A 78 -19.08 -23.46 3.48
C ASP A 78 -19.02 -23.33 5.02
N GLN A 79 -17.90 -22.87 5.57
CA GLN A 79 -17.77 -22.64 7.01
C GLN A 79 -18.46 -21.35 7.49
N VAL A 80 -18.38 -20.28 6.71
CA VAL A 80 -18.78 -18.93 7.16
C VAL A 80 -20.26 -18.63 6.85
N LEU A 81 -20.72 -18.97 5.65
CA LEU A 81 -22.03 -18.57 5.14
C LEU A 81 -23.21 -19.08 5.96
N PRO A 82 -23.22 -20.30 6.53
CA PRO A 82 -24.35 -20.77 7.34
C PRO A 82 -24.67 -19.90 8.57
N GLN A 83 -23.69 -19.16 9.08
CA GLN A 83 -23.83 -18.29 10.25
C GLN A 83 -23.85 -16.79 9.89
N ALA A 84 -23.40 -16.42 8.69
CA ALA A 84 -23.24 -15.04 8.26
C ALA A 84 -24.52 -14.16 8.36
N PRO A 85 -25.74 -14.65 8.09
CA PRO A 85 -26.96 -13.85 8.22
C PRO A 85 -27.18 -13.32 9.64
N ARG A 86 -26.85 -14.11 10.67
CA ARG A 86 -27.05 -13.78 12.08
C ARG A 86 -25.89 -12.99 12.70
N ARG A 87 -24.79 -12.79 11.98
CA ARG A 87 -23.58 -12.12 12.48
C ARG A 87 -23.45 -10.71 11.91
N SER A 88 -22.78 -9.84 12.66
CA SER A 88 -22.41 -8.52 12.17
C SER A 88 -21.32 -8.60 11.10
N VAL A 89 -21.20 -7.57 10.26
CA VAL A 89 -20.19 -7.49 9.19
C VAL A 89 -18.76 -7.69 9.73
N SER A 90 -18.45 -7.15 10.91
CA SER A 90 -17.13 -7.32 11.53
C SER A 90 -16.88 -8.74 12.03
N GLN A 91 -17.91 -9.41 12.56
CA GLN A 91 -17.82 -10.82 12.95
C GLN A 91 -17.62 -11.72 11.74
N VAL A 92 -18.36 -11.49 10.65
CA VAL A 92 -18.19 -12.20 9.39
C VAL A 92 -16.76 -12.02 8.85
N GLY A 93 -16.21 -10.80 8.89
CA GLY A 93 -14.82 -10.55 8.51
C GLY A 93 -13.81 -11.38 9.31
N ARG A 94 -13.97 -11.47 10.64
CA ARG A 94 -13.13 -12.32 11.50
C ARG A 94 -13.33 -13.80 11.25
N ASP A 95 -14.57 -14.22 10.97
CA ASP A 95 -14.88 -15.62 10.67
C ASP A 95 -14.22 -16.06 9.35
N ILE A 96 -14.20 -15.19 8.33
CA ILE A 96 -13.49 -15.42 7.07
C ILE A 96 -11.98 -15.55 7.31
N GLU A 97 -11.39 -14.63 8.08
CA GLU A 97 -9.96 -14.69 8.40
C GLU A 97 -9.60 -15.98 9.15
N ARG A 98 -10.41 -16.38 10.13
CA ARG A 98 -10.22 -17.65 10.86
C ARG A 98 -10.35 -18.86 9.94
N ALA A 99 -11.39 -18.90 9.10
CA ALA A 99 -11.62 -19.98 8.17
C ALA A 99 -10.50 -20.09 7.12
N LEU A 100 -9.96 -18.97 6.64
CA LEU A 100 -8.80 -18.96 5.74
C LEU A 100 -7.56 -19.59 6.37
N ILE A 101 -7.27 -19.26 7.64
CA ILE A 101 -6.14 -19.85 8.38
C ILE A 101 -6.34 -21.36 8.58
N GLU A 102 -7.57 -21.81 8.80
CA GLU A 102 -7.90 -23.22 9.04
C GLU A 102 -7.88 -24.05 7.75
N VAL A 103 -8.47 -23.54 6.68
CA VAL A 103 -8.60 -24.24 5.39
C VAL A 103 -7.28 -24.26 4.62
N ASP A 104 -6.50 -23.19 4.70
CA ASP A 104 -5.27 -23.05 3.93
C ASP A 104 -4.12 -22.40 4.74
N PRO A 105 -3.54 -23.15 5.69
CA PRO A 105 -2.41 -22.67 6.49
C PRO A 105 -1.20 -22.31 5.62
N ASP A 106 -0.94 -23.11 4.57
CA ASP A 106 0.23 -22.96 3.70
C ASP A 106 0.03 -21.82 2.69
N GLY A 107 -1.15 -21.68 2.08
CA GLY A 107 -1.47 -20.54 1.23
C GLY A 107 -1.55 -19.22 2.00
N HIS A 108 -1.84 -19.22 3.31
CA HIS A 108 -1.62 -18.03 4.15
C HIS A 108 -0.14 -17.60 4.15
N THR A 109 0.80 -18.55 4.16
CA THR A 109 2.24 -18.25 4.08
C THR A 109 2.66 -17.77 2.68
N GLU A 110 2.14 -18.39 1.62
CA GLU A 110 2.43 -18.00 0.23
C GLU A 110 1.82 -16.64 -0.13
N HIS A 111 0.60 -16.33 0.29
CA HIS A 111 -0.02 -15.01 0.14
C HIS A 111 0.68 -13.95 1.00
N THR A 112 1.19 -14.32 2.19
CA THR A 112 2.06 -13.44 2.98
C THR A 112 3.36 -13.13 2.22
N GLN A 113 3.93 -14.10 1.50
CA GLN A 113 5.10 -13.91 0.65
C GLN A 113 4.78 -13.10 -0.63
N ALA A 114 3.64 -13.33 -1.27
CA ALA A 114 3.16 -12.51 -2.39
C ALA A 114 2.83 -11.07 -1.95
N ASN A 115 2.28 -10.87 -0.75
CA ASN A 115 2.06 -9.55 -0.15
C ASN A 115 3.38 -8.85 0.21
N ARG A 116 4.42 -9.59 0.64
CA ARG A 116 5.78 -9.05 0.77
C ARG A 116 6.31 -8.53 -0.57
N GLN A 117 5.99 -9.21 -1.68
CA GLN A 117 6.35 -8.75 -3.04
C GLN A 117 5.49 -7.58 -3.54
N ARG A 118 4.26 -7.43 -3.03
CA ARG A 118 3.39 -6.26 -3.29
C ARG A 118 3.75 -5.03 -2.42
N ARG A 119 4.69 -5.14 -1.48
CA ARG A 119 5.16 -4.02 -0.64
C ARG A 119 5.66 -2.89 -1.53
N CYS A 120 4.97 -1.76 -1.49
CA CYS A 120 5.37 -0.61 -2.30
C CYS A 120 5.03 0.72 -1.62
N VAL A 121 5.74 1.74 -2.07
CA VAL A 121 5.41 3.14 -1.81
C VAL A 121 4.93 3.71 -3.13
N SER A 122 3.68 4.18 -3.19
CA SER A 122 3.13 4.74 -4.42
C SER A 122 3.89 6.00 -4.83
N ARG A 123 3.88 6.33 -6.12
CA ARG A 123 4.29 7.68 -6.53
C ARG A 123 3.35 8.73 -5.92
N PRO A 124 3.83 9.97 -5.66
CA PRO A 124 2.98 11.06 -5.19
C PRO A 124 1.82 11.30 -6.16
N ARG A 125 0.59 11.34 -5.63
CA ARG A 125 -0.63 11.68 -6.39
C ARG A 125 -1.26 12.96 -5.84
N PRO A 126 -1.57 13.97 -6.67
CA PRO A 126 -2.17 15.20 -6.18
C PRO A 126 -3.60 14.94 -5.66
N VAL A 127 -3.93 15.52 -4.50
CA VAL A 127 -5.26 15.38 -3.85
C VAL A 127 -5.95 16.72 -3.58
N GLY A 128 -5.34 17.83 -4.01
CA GLY A 128 -5.83 19.19 -3.82
C GLY A 128 -4.69 20.21 -4.01
N GLU A 129 -4.94 21.46 -3.67
CA GLU A 129 -3.92 22.52 -3.77
C GLU A 129 -2.74 22.24 -2.83
N GLY A 130 -1.55 22.02 -3.40
CA GLY A 130 -0.29 21.87 -2.66
C GLY A 130 -0.10 20.55 -1.90
N LEU A 131 -1.04 19.60 -1.98
CA LEU A 131 -0.98 18.32 -1.26
C LEU A 131 -0.89 17.13 -2.21
N CYS A 132 0.05 16.24 -1.91
CA CYS A 132 0.19 14.95 -2.56
C CYS A 132 -0.02 13.82 -1.55
N GLN A 133 -0.74 12.79 -1.97
CA GLN A 133 -0.85 11.53 -1.25
C GLN A 133 0.22 10.55 -1.72
N VAL A 134 0.84 9.87 -0.76
CA VAL A 134 1.70 8.72 -0.97
C VAL A 134 1.15 7.58 -0.13
N LEU A 135 0.82 6.45 -0.76
CA LEU A 135 0.30 5.27 -0.09
C LEU A 135 1.45 4.28 0.16
N LEU A 136 1.56 3.82 1.41
CA LEU A 136 2.46 2.74 1.78
C LEU A 136 1.63 1.45 1.93
N LEU A 137 1.92 0.47 1.09
CA LEU A 137 1.43 -0.90 1.25
C LEU A 137 2.53 -1.72 1.89
N LEU A 138 2.28 -2.20 3.11
CA LEU A 138 3.27 -2.89 3.94
C LEU A 138 2.69 -4.21 4.45
N PRO A 139 3.54 -5.22 4.71
CA PRO A 139 3.15 -6.36 5.54
C PRO A 139 2.57 -5.89 6.88
N THR A 140 1.59 -6.63 7.42
CA THR A 140 0.84 -6.22 8.62
C THR A 140 1.76 -5.85 9.79
N MET A 141 2.78 -6.66 10.06
CA MET A 141 3.72 -6.39 11.16
C MET A 141 4.51 -5.10 10.94
N ASP A 142 5.01 -4.85 9.74
CA ASP A 142 5.74 -3.63 9.40
C ASP A 142 4.84 -2.39 9.52
N ALA A 143 3.58 -2.51 9.09
CA ALA A 143 2.59 -1.43 9.20
C ALA A 143 2.30 -1.06 10.65
N LEU A 144 2.09 -2.06 11.51
CA LEU A 144 1.84 -1.87 12.94
C LEU A 144 3.05 -1.27 13.66
N LEU A 145 4.26 -1.75 13.36
CA LEU A 145 5.50 -1.21 13.93
C LEU A 145 5.71 0.26 13.51
N LEU A 146 5.46 0.58 12.23
CA LEU A 146 5.55 1.96 11.74
C LEU A 146 4.51 2.86 12.43
N ASP A 147 3.26 2.41 12.51
CA ASP A 147 2.16 3.14 13.15
C ASP A 147 2.47 3.45 14.63
N ALA A 148 2.85 2.42 15.40
CA ALA A 148 3.21 2.55 16.81
C ALA A 148 4.42 3.48 17.02
N THR A 149 5.43 3.42 16.14
CA THR A 149 6.59 4.31 16.21
C THR A 149 6.19 5.76 15.99
N LEU A 150 5.36 6.03 14.98
CA LEU A 150 4.88 7.37 14.68
C LEU A 150 3.96 7.92 15.78
N ASP A 151 3.12 7.08 16.37
CA ASP A 151 2.28 7.45 17.51
C ASP A 151 3.12 7.77 18.76
N ALA A 152 4.16 6.99 19.05
CA ALA A 152 5.07 7.28 20.15
C ALA A 152 5.79 8.63 19.96
N ILE A 153 6.24 8.94 18.73
CA ILE A 153 6.85 10.24 18.40
C ILE A 153 5.83 11.37 18.60
N ALA A 154 4.59 11.20 18.12
CA ALA A 154 3.56 12.22 18.27
C ALA A 154 3.18 12.45 19.74
N ALA A 155 3.06 11.38 20.53
CA ALA A 155 2.80 11.46 21.97
C ALA A 155 3.94 12.16 22.71
N SER A 156 5.19 11.83 22.40
CA SER A 156 6.38 12.47 22.97
C SER A 156 6.44 13.97 22.62
N ALA A 157 6.23 14.33 21.36
CA ALA A 157 6.18 15.73 20.94
C ALA A 157 5.10 16.52 21.67
N ARG A 158 3.90 15.93 21.84
CA ARG A 158 2.80 16.52 22.62
C ARG A 158 3.18 16.75 24.08
N ALA A 159 3.83 15.78 24.71
CA ALA A 159 4.31 15.92 26.09
C ALA A 159 5.32 17.07 26.24
N CYS A 160 6.10 17.36 25.18
CA CYS A 160 7.02 18.51 25.11
C CYS A 160 6.35 19.84 24.73
N GLY A 161 5.01 19.91 24.70
CA GLY A 161 4.26 21.16 24.45
C GLY A 161 3.93 21.44 22.98
N GLU A 162 4.18 20.48 22.07
CA GLU A 162 3.77 20.61 20.67
C GLU A 162 2.24 20.75 20.55
N GLN A 163 1.78 21.67 19.69
CA GLN A 163 0.35 21.98 19.53
C GLN A 163 -0.25 21.42 18.24
N ARG A 164 0.60 21.05 17.25
CA ARG A 164 0.16 20.46 15.98
C ARG A 164 -0.66 19.19 16.17
N THR A 165 -1.52 18.86 15.20
CA THR A 165 -2.31 17.63 15.24
C THR A 165 -1.39 16.40 15.16
N PRO A 166 -1.73 15.27 15.82
CA PRO A 166 -0.93 14.05 15.73
C PRO A 166 -0.65 13.63 14.28
N GLY A 167 -1.65 13.71 13.40
CA GLY A 167 -1.46 13.42 11.97
C GLY A 167 -0.40 14.29 11.28
N ARG A 168 -0.31 15.59 11.60
CA ARG A 168 0.75 16.47 11.07
C ARG A 168 2.12 16.10 11.62
N ILE A 169 2.22 15.86 12.92
CA ILE A 169 3.48 15.46 13.57
C ILE A 169 3.99 14.14 12.96
N ARG A 170 3.10 13.17 12.76
CA ARG A 170 3.43 11.87 12.16
C ARG A 170 3.91 12.01 10.71
N ALA A 171 3.26 12.85 9.91
CA ALA A 171 3.68 13.12 8.53
C ALA A 171 5.06 13.81 8.47
N ASP A 172 5.31 14.78 9.34
CA ASP A 172 6.60 15.45 9.45
C ASP A 172 7.69 14.46 9.92
N ALA A 173 7.37 13.61 10.90
CA ALA A 173 8.31 12.63 11.45
C ALA A 173 8.76 11.60 10.41
N ILE A 174 7.84 10.97 9.68
CA ILE A 174 8.21 9.97 8.65
C ILE A 174 9.03 10.62 7.52
N THR A 175 8.71 11.85 7.16
CA THR A 175 9.45 12.62 6.15
C THR A 175 10.87 12.94 6.64
N ALA A 176 10.99 13.45 7.87
CA ALA A 176 12.27 13.78 8.49
C ALA A 176 13.17 12.55 8.65
N MET A 177 12.64 11.43 9.16
CA MET A 177 13.39 10.18 9.30
C MET A 177 13.90 9.68 7.94
N THR A 178 13.06 9.70 6.90
CA THR A 178 13.45 9.25 5.55
C THR A 178 14.56 10.12 4.96
N LEU A 179 14.41 11.43 5.04
CA LEU A 179 15.43 12.38 4.55
C LEU A 179 16.72 12.30 5.35
N GLN A 180 16.63 12.10 6.67
CA GLN A 180 17.80 11.94 7.53
C GLN A 180 18.58 10.68 7.16
N THR A 181 17.89 9.54 6.99
CA THR A 181 18.52 8.29 6.53
C THR A 181 19.22 8.49 5.20
N LEU A 182 18.58 9.13 4.22
CA LEU A 182 19.19 9.40 2.92
C LEU A 182 20.47 10.24 3.06
N ARG A 183 20.42 11.33 3.83
CA ARG A 183 21.58 12.21 4.07
C ARG A 183 22.72 11.43 4.73
N THR A 184 22.43 10.67 5.78
CA THR A 184 23.43 9.85 6.48
C THR A 184 24.06 8.82 5.54
N SER A 185 23.26 8.14 4.71
CA SER A 185 23.78 7.20 3.69
C SER A 185 24.66 7.89 2.65
N GLN A 186 24.28 9.08 2.19
CA GLN A 186 25.09 9.86 1.24
C GLN A 186 26.41 10.32 1.85
N THR A 187 26.40 10.82 3.09
CA THR A 187 27.61 11.21 3.81
C THR A 187 28.54 10.02 4.00
N ALA A 188 28.02 8.86 4.41
CA ALA A 188 28.83 7.65 4.55
C ALA A 188 29.45 7.21 3.22
N ALA A 189 28.66 7.16 2.13
CA ALA A 189 29.16 6.82 0.81
C ALA A 189 30.25 7.78 0.32
N TYR A 190 30.09 9.09 0.57
CA TYR A 190 31.09 10.09 0.24
C TYR A 190 32.39 9.89 1.03
N GLN A 191 32.30 9.62 2.34
CA GLN A 191 33.47 9.33 3.17
C GLN A 191 34.21 8.07 2.71
N THR A 192 33.47 7.00 2.39
CA THR A 192 34.07 5.78 1.82
C THR A 192 34.74 6.05 0.48
N TRP A 193 34.10 6.82 -0.41
CA TRP A 193 34.69 7.20 -1.69
C TRP A 193 35.96 8.03 -1.51
N LEU A 194 35.95 9.03 -0.62
CA LEU A 194 37.13 9.85 -0.30
C LEU A 194 38.29 9.00 0.25
N HIS A 195 38.00 8.10 1.19
CA HIS A 195 39.01 7.19 1.74
C HIS A 195 39.60 6.29 0.65
N HIS A 196 38.74 5.72 -0.20
CA HIS A 196 39.18 4.89 -1.34
C HIS A 196 39.97 5.69 -2.38
N TYR A 197 39.57 6.93 -2.68
CA TYR A 197 40.29 7.84 -3.56
C TYR A 197 41.70 8.16 -3.00
N ASN A 198 41.80 8.48 -1.71
CA ASN A 198 43.06 8.85 -1.07
C ASN A 198 44.00 7.65 -0.83
N HIS A 199 43.48 6.43 -0.62
CA HIS A 199 44.29 5.28 -0.18
C HIS A 199 44.36 4.10 -1.18
N HIS A 200 43.39 3.93 -2.08
CA HIS A 200 43.26 2.73 -2.90
C HIS A 200 43.24 2.96 -4.42
N HIS A 201 42.97 4.18 -4.90
CA HIS A 201 43.13 4.53 -6.31
C HIS A 201 44.36 5.39 -6.56
N ARG A 202 44.94 5.18 -7.74
CA ARG A 202 46.20 5.76 -8.21
C ARG A 202 45.97 6.91 -9.23
N PRO A 203 45.07 7.90 -9.04
CA PRO A 203 45.09 9.07 -9.92
C PRO A 203 46.35 9.92 -9.65
N HIS A 204 46.99 9.75 -8.48
CA HIS A 204 48.26 10.40 -8.14
C HIS A 204 49.46 9.86 -8.93
N THR A 205 49.46 8.60 -9.41
CA THR A 205 50.53 8.16 -10.33
C THR A 205 50.42 8.78 -11.72
N ALA A 206 49.24 9.25 -12.13
CA ALA A 206 49.09 10.06 -13.34
C ALA A 206 49.41 11.55 -13.12
N LEU A 207 49.67 11.94 -11.86
CA LEU A 207 49.95 13.30 -11.41
C LEU A 207 51.27 13.39 -10.60
N ASP A 208 52.18 12.43 -10.72
CA ASP A 208 53.47 12.39 -9.97
C ASP A 208 53.35 12.59 -8.44
N GLY A 209 52.30 12.05 -7.82
CA GLY A 209 52.04 12.17 -6.38
C GLY A 209 51.33 13.45 -5.98
N GLN A 210 50.97 14.32 -6.92
CA GLN A 210 50.28 15.58 -6.65
C GLN A 210 48.77 15.36 -6.45
N THR A 211 48.15 16.19 -5.60
CA THR A 211 46.68 16.23 -5.48
C THR A 211 46.08 17.05 -6.64
N PRO A 212 44.83 16.81 -7.06
CA PRO A 212 44.17 17.63 -8.09
C PRO A 212 44.17 19.14 -7.78
N ALA A 213 44.15 19.51 -6.49
CA ALA A 213 44.21 20.89 -6.04
C ALA A 213 45.54 21.58 -6.44
N ASN A 214 46.64 20.83 -6.53
CA ASN A 214 47.95 21.37 -6.91
C ASN A 214 48.02 21.78 -8.40
N ARG A 215 47.09 21.32 -9.25
CA ARG A 215 46.95 21.72 -10.65
C ARG A 215 45.98 22.89 -10.87
N VAL A 216 45.37 23.45 -9.83
CA VAL A 216 44.56 24.67 -9.96
C VAL A 216 45.48 25.88 -9.89
N HIS A 217 46.21 26.17 -10.98
CA HIS A 217 47.04 27.39 -11.11
C HIS A 217 46.21 28.66 -11.36
N ASN A 218 44.88 28.52 -11.56
CA ASN A 218 44.02 29.60 -12.02
C ASN A 218 43.37 30.43 -10.90
N LEU A 219 43.82 30.30 -9.65
CA LEU A 219 43.32 31.12 -8.52
C LEU A 219 44.30 32.20 -8.03
N THR A 220 45.53 32.25 -8.53
CA THR A 220 46.45 33.39 -8.31
C THR A 220 46.31 34.38 -9.46
N GLY A 221 45.42 35.38 -9.31
CA GLY A 221 45.36 36.52 -10.24
C GLY A 221 44.01 37.19 -10.51
N LYS A 222 42.96 36.98 -9.69
CA LYS A 222 41.67 37.68 -9.86
C LYS A 222 41.10 38.34 -8.59
N TYR A 223 41.96 39.06 -7.88
CA TYR A 223 41.51 40.17 -7.03
C TYR A 223 42.48 41.34 -7.27
N ASN A 224 42.06 42.29 -8.11
CA ASN A 224 42.50 43.69 -8.01
C ASN A 224 41.53 44.40 -7.08
#